data_AF-A0A925NK23-F1
#
_entry.id   AF-A0A925NK23-F1
#
_cell.length_a   1.000
_cell.length_b   1.000
_cell.length_c   1.000
_cell.angle_alpha   90.00
_cell.angle_beta   90.00
_cell.angle_gamma   90.00
#
_symmetry.space_group_name_H-M   'P 1'
#
loop_
_entity.id
_entity.type
_entity.pdbx_description
1 polymer ?
#
loop_
_entity_poly.entity_id
_entity_poly.type
_entity_poly.pdbx_seq_one_letter_code
_entity_poly.pdbx_strand_id
1 'polypeptide(L)'
;MAEITTNDCILVDLDGTLADCDHRRHFIEKTPKNWKGFLDPKLVSKDPLIEPVAKVVRSLSTTYPIIYVSGRTIALYDTTKDWLQKHGFWTAPFLLYMRPKVDFRSDVVVKRELLAKIRQKWNPWLAIDDRAGVVEMWRDEGLTCLQVNDGLD
;
A
#
# COMPACT_ATOMS: atom_id res chain seq x y z
N MET A 1 4.13 29.62 -8.71
CA MET A 1 4.04 28.39 -7.90
C MET A 1 2.70 27.78 -8.20
N ALA A 2 2.64 26.51 -8.63
CA ALA A 2 1.35 25.88 -8.94
C ALA A 2 0.52 25.83 -7.65
N GLU A 3 -0.72 26.30 -7.70
CA GLU A 3 -1.68 26.09 -6.62
C GLU A 3 -1.81 24.58 -6.42
N ILE A 4 -1.50 24.10 -5.20
CA ILE A 4 -1.83 22.74 -4.80
C ILE A 4 -3.34 22.62 -4.96
N THR A 5 -3.79 21.83 -5.95
CA THR A 5 -5.22 21.60 -6.10
C THR A 5 -5.67 20.83 -4.86
N THR A 6 -6.82 21.17 -4.30
CA THR A 6 -7.27 20.79 -2.95
C THR A 6 -7.39 19.28 -2.68
N ASN A 7 -7.06 18.44 -3.67
CA ASN A 7 -7.16 17.00 -3.65
C ASN A 7 -5.85 16.28 -4.03
N ASP A 8 -4.71 16.98 -4.14
CA ASP A 8 -3.40 16.34 -4.39
C ASP A 8 -3.06 15.35 -3.26
N CYS A 9 -2.65 14.13 -3.60
CA CYS A 9 -2.38 13.09 -2.59
C CYS A 9 -1.22 12.17 -2.97
N ILE A 10 -0.83 11.33 -2.00
CA ILE A 10 0.25 10.36 -2.14
C ILE A 10 -0.28 8.97 -1.83
N LEU A 11 0.02 8.02 -2.73
CA LEU A 11 -0.31 6.61 -2.56
C LEU A 11 0.83 5.90 -1.85
N VAL A 12 0.49 5.08 -0.85
CA VAL A 12 1.47 4.31 -0.08
C VAL A 12 1.01 2.87 0.02
N ASP A 13 1.83 1.96 -0.50
CA ASP A 13 1.65 0.53 -0.29
C ASP A 13 2.00 0.11 1.15
N LEU A 14 1.52 -1.08 1.54
CA LEU A 14 1.80 -1.64 2.86
C LEU A 14 2.86 -2.73 2.84
N ASP A 15 2.58 -3.90 2.25
CA ASP A 15 3.40 -5.10 2.44
C ASP A 15 4.69 -5.03 1.64
N GLY A 16 5.84 -4.97 2.32
CA GLY A 16 7.15 -4.76 1.67
C GLY A 16 7.52 -3.29 1.50
N THR A 17 6.56 -2.38 1.75
CA THR A 17 6.73 -0.92 1.64
C THR A 17 6.76 -0.22 3.00
N LEU A 18 5.61 -0.11 3.67
CA LEU A 18 5.51 0.50 5.01
C LEU A 18 5.59 -0.56 6.12
N ALA A 19 5.05 -1.74 5.85
CA ALA A 19 5.01 -2.89 6.73
C ALA A 19 6.01 -3.95 6.25
N ASP A 20 6.93 -4.34 7.14
CA ASP A 20 7.85 -5.44 6.91
C ASP A 20 7.08 -6.77 7.06
N CYS A 21 6.92 -7.47 5.94
CA CYS A 21 6.21 -8.74 5.86
C CYS A 21 7.16 -9.95 5.74
N ASP A 22 8.47 -9.78 5.93
CA ASP A 22 9.49 -10.81 5.69
C ASP A 22 9.24 -12.07 6.50
N HIS A 23 8.85 -11.93 7.77
CA HIS A 23 8.57 -13.05 8.67
C HIS A 23 7.46 -13.98 8.17
N ARG A 24 6.59 -13.50 7.26
CA ARG A 24 5.50 -14.26 6.66
C ARG A 24 5.68 -14.54 5.16
N ARG A 25 6.72 -14.02 4.49
CA ARG A 25 6.98 -14.27 3.05
C ARG A 25 7.11 -15.75 2.71
N HIS A 26 7.66 -16.56 3.61
CA HIS A 26 7.82 -18.01 3.44
C HIS A 26 6.53 -18.76 3.06
N PHE A 27 5.34 -18.20 3.34
CA PHE A 27 4.06 -18.75 2.92
C PHE A 27 3.81 -18.65 1.41
N ILE A 28 4.43 -17.70 0.70
CA ILE A 28 4.18 -17.40 -0.72
C ILE A 28 5.41 -17.61 -1.61
N GLU A 29 6.55 -17.98 -1.04
CA GLU A 29 7.77 -18.35 -1.77
C GLU A 29 7.69 -19.74 -2.42
N LYS A 30 6.86 -20.63 -1.88
CA LYS A 30 6.69 -22.01 -2.38
C LYS A 30 5.41 -22.13 -3.22
N THR A 31 5.43 -23.05 -4.18
CA THR A 31 4.25 -23.43 -4.97
C THR A 31 3.68 -24.75 -4.44
N PRO A 32 2.38 -24.84 -4.14
CA PRO A 32 1.37 -23.79 -4.22
C PRO A 32 1.52 -22.71 -3.12
N LYS A 33 1.25 -21.44 -3.47
CA LYS A 33 1.31 -20.31 -2.52
C LYS A 33 0.25 -20.46 -1.43
N ASN A 34 0.64 -20.36 -0.17
CA ASN A 34 -0.26 -20.34 0.99
C ASN A 34 -0.70 -18.91 1.35
N TRP A 35 -1.57 -18.34 0.52
CA TRP A 35 -2.12 -17.00 0.77
C TRP A 35 -2.86 -16.89 2.10
N LYS A 36 -3.49 -17.98 2.59
CA LYS A 36 -4.18 -17.98 3.88
C LYS A 36 -3.21 -17.77 5.05
N GLY A 37 -2.03 -18.39 5.00
CA GLY A 37 -0.97 -18.19 6.00
C GLY A 37 -0.34 -16.79 5.89
N PHE A 38 -0.03 -16.35 4.66
CA PHE A 38 0.52 -15.02 4.44
C PHE A 38 -0.41 -13.90 4.93
N LEU A 39 -1.72 -14.08 4.78
CA LEU A 39 -2.76 -13.12 5.17
C LEU A 39 -3.37 -13.43 6.54
N ASP A 40 -2.72 -14.23 7.39
CA ASP A 40 -3.22 -14.48 8.75
C ASP A 40 -3.23 -13.17 9.57
N PRO A 41 -4.39 -12.72 10.08
CA PRO A 41 -4.49 -11.49 10.86
C PRO A 41 -3.54 -11.40 12.05
N LYS A 42 -3.21 -12.54 12.70
CA LYS A 42 -2.28 -12.59 13.84
C LYS A 42 -0.83 -12.35 13.44
N LEU A 43 -0.48 -12.62 12.19
CA LEU A 43 0.85 -12.36 11.64
C LEU A 43 0.92 -10.94 11.10
N VAL A 44 -0.08 -10.52 10.32
CA VAL A 44 -0.18 -9.16 9.77
C VAL A 44 -0.15 -8.09 10.87
N SER A 45 -0.83 -8.32 12.00
CA SER A 45 -0.82 -7.39 13.14
C SER A 45 0.54 -7.22 13.84
N LYS A 46 1.52 -8.07 13.50
CA LYS A 46 2.87 -8.08 14.06
C LYS A 46 3.94 -7.57 13.08
N ASP A 47 3.57 -7.23 11.84
CA ASP A 47 4.49 -6.67 10.87
C ASP A 47 5.24 -5.46 11.49
N PRO A 48 6.58 -5.43 11.50
CA PRO A 48 7.33 -4.25 11.89
C PRO A 48 7.13 -3.09 10.90
N LEU A 49 7.50 -1.87 11.31
CA LEU A 49 7.65 -0.77 10.37
C LEU A 49 8.96 -0.89 9.61
N ILE A 50 8.92 -0.60 8.31
CA ILE A 50 10.14 -0.27 7.57
C ILE A 50 10.49 1.18 7.89
N GLU A 51 11.30 1.39 8.94
CA GLU A 51 11.58 2.71 9.52
C GLU A 51 12.05 3.79 8.54
N PRO A 52 12.91 3.51 7.54
CA PRO A 52 13.28 4.50 6.53
C PRO A 52 12.07 5.00 5.72
N VAL A 53 11.18 4.09 5.29
CA VAL A 53 9.96 4.44 4.54
C VAL A 53 8.98 5.17 5.45
N ALA A 54 8.83 4.72 6.71
CA ALA A 54 8.00 5.38 7.72
C ALA A 54 8.39 6.86 7.91
N LYS A 55 9.70 7.19 7.91
CA LYS A 55 10.17 8.58 7.97
C LYS A 55 9.76 9.40 6.75
N VAL A 56 9.91 8.84 5.55
CA VAL A 56 9.50 9.50 4.30
C VAL A 56 7.99 9.78 4.30
N VAL A 57 7.18 8.77 4.63
CA VAL A 57 5.72 8.91 4.69
C VAL A 57 5.31 9.98 5.72
N ARG A 58 5.93 9.99 6.91
CA ARG A 58 5.66 11.02 7.94
C ARG A 58 5.98 12.43 7.42
N SER A 59 7.15 12.62 6.79
CA SER A 59 7.53 13.92 6.23
C SER A 59 6.57 14.38 5.13
N LEU A 60 6.09 13.47 4.29
CA LEU A 60 5.15 13.81 3.21
C LEU A 60 3.73 14.09 3.75
N SER A 61 3.33 13.39 4.81
CA SER A 61 2.01 13.53 5.44
C SER A 61 1.76 14.90 6.07
N THR A 62 2.80 15.71 6.28
CA THR A 62 2.63 17.10 6.77
C THR A 62 2.05 18.04 5.72
N THR A 63 2.07 17.65 4.44
CA THR A 63 1.66 18.51 3.32
C THR A 63 0.57 17.87 2.49
N TYR A 64 0.60 16.54 2.32
CA TYR A 64 -0.33 15.83 1.46
C TYR A 64 -1.10 14.75 2.24
N PRO A 65 -2.41 14.58 1.97
CA PRO A 65 -3.15 13.39 2.35
C PRO A 65 -2.45 12.11 1.89
N ILE A 66 -2.35 11.14 2.79
CA ILE A 66 -1.85 9.80 2.50
C ILE A 66 -3.02 8.86 2.24
N ILE A 67 -2.96 8.12 1.14
CA ILE A 67 -3.91 7.07 0.78
C ILE A 67 -3.18 5.75 0.77
N TYR A 68 -3.57 4.84 1.67
CA TYR A 68 -2.99 3.49 1.68
C TYR A 68 -3.66 2.62 0.63
N VAL A 69 -2.86 1.94 -0.20
CA VAL A 69 -3.35 1.04 -1.27
C VAL A 69 -2.68 -0.31 -1.12
N SER A 70 -3.44 -1.35 -0.75
CA SER A 70 -2.87 -2.64 -0.37
C SER A 70 -3.43 -3.83 -1.16
N GLY A 71 -2.56 -4.79 -1.45
CA GLY A 71 -2.92 -6.11 -1.97
C GLY A 71 -3.61 -7.02 -0.94
N ARG A 72 -3.56 -6.66 0.36
CA ARG A 72 -4.33 -7.33 1.42
C ARG A 72 -5.81 -7.30 1.08
N THR A 73 -6.51 -8.42 1.28
CA THR A 73 -7.97 -8.47 1.05
C THR A 73 -8.72 -7.61 2.07
N ILE A 74 -9.90 -7.11 1.70
CA ILE A 74 -10.77 -6.33 2.58
C ILE A 74 -11.20 -7.09 3.86
N ALA A 75 -11.03 -8.41 3.91
CA ALA A 75 -11.23 -9.19 5.14
C ALA A 75 -10.22 -8.82 6.25
N LEU A 76 -9.08 -8.21 5.90
CA LEU A 76 -8.07 -7.69 6.81
C LEU A 76 -8.22 -6.20 7.11
N TYR A 77 -9.36 -5.57 6.77
CA TYR A 77 -9.53 -4.12 6.93
C TYR A 77 -9.29 -3.67 8.37
N ASP A 78 -9.98 -4.28 9.34
CA ASP A 78 -9.82 -3.90 10.75
C ASP A 78 -8.41 -4.20 11.26
N THR A 79 -7.83 -5.36 10.94
CA THR A 79 -6.45 -5.68 11.31
C THR A 79 -5.44 -4.67 10.75
N THR A 80 -5.63 -4.24 9.51
CA THR A 80 -4.75 -3.26 8.85
C THR A 80 -4.93 -1.87 9.42
N LYS A 81 -6.18 -1.46 9.67
CA LYS A 81 -6.52 -0.19 10.33
C LYS A 81 -5.91 -0.13 11.73
N ASP A 82 -6.08 -1.18 12.54
CA ASP A 82 -5.54 -1.24 13.90
C ASP A 82 -4.00 -1.21 13.89
N TRP A 83 -3.37 -1.85 12.90
CA TRP A 83 -1.94 -1.77 12.69
C TRP A 83 -1.49 -0.35 12.33
N LEU A 84 -2.17 0.33 11.40
CA LEU A 84 -1.91 1.73 11.05
C LEU A 84 -2.10 2.65 12.27
N GLN A 85 -3.13 2.43 13.08
CA GLN A 85 -3.37 3.18 14.32
C GLN A 85 -2.24 2.99 15.32
N LYS A 86 -1.87 1.74 15.61
CA LYS A 86 -0.78 1.39 16.53
C LYS A 86 0.55 2.07 16.15
N HIS A 87 0.83 2.20 14.86
CA HIS A 87 2.07 2.78 14.35
C HIS A 87 1.99 4.30 14.05
N GLY A 88 0.84 4.93 14.31
CA GLY A 88 0.64 6.38 14.14
C GLY A 88 0.41 6.83 12.69
N PHE A 89 -0.03 5.92 11.82
CA PHE A 89 -0.26 6.14 10.39
C PHE A 89 -1.75 6.21 10.02
N TRP A 90 -2.66 5.96 10.96
CA TRP A 90 -4.09 6.16 10.76
C TRP A 90 -4.50 7.59 11.09
N THR A 91 -4.34 8.49 10.12
CA THR A 91 -4.65 9.92 10.25
C THR A 91 -5.71 10.36 9.23
N ALA A 92 -6.43 11.44 9.53
CA ALA A 92 -7.39 12.02 8.59
C ALA A 92 -6.69 12.38 7.25
N PRO A 93 -7.32 12.16 6.08
CA PRO A 93 -8.72 11.77 5.86
C PRO A 93 -9.07 10.26 5.99
N PHE A 94 -8.23 9.43 6.64
CA PHE A 94 -8.52 8.02 6.95
C PHE A 94 -8.84 7.16 5.70
N LEU A 95 -7.88 7.10 4.77
CA LEU A 95 -8.10 6.46 3.47
C LEU A 95 -7.29 5.16 3.33
N LEU A 96 -8.02 4.05 3.21
CA LEU A 96 -7.47 2.71 3.00
C LEU A 96 -8.24 1.98 1.90
N TYR A 97 -7.58 1.75 0.77
CA TYR A 97 -8.10 1.03 -0.39
C TYR A 97 -7.45 -0.35 -0.44
N MET A 98 -8.28 -1.40 -0.49
CA MET A 98 -7.83 -2.79 -0.37
C MET A 98 -8.44 -3.67 -1.45
N ARG A 99 -7.81 -4.81 -1.70
CA ARG A 99 -8.29 -5.83 -2.62
C ARG A 99 -9.70 -6.32 -2.21
N PRO A 100 -10.68 -6.36 -3.14
CA PRO A 100 -12.01 -6.92 -2.86
C PRO A 100 -11.96 -8.39 -2.40
N LYS A 101 -13.04 -8.85 -1.74
CA LYS A 101 -13.15 -10.28 -1.40
C LYS A 101 -13.16 -11.12 -2.68
N VAL A 102 -12.52 -12.29 -2.62
CA VAL A 102 -12.53 -13.29 -3.71
C VAL A 102 -11.92 -12.77 -5.03
N ASP A 103 -10.99 -11.82 -4.96
CA ASP A 103 -10.20 -11.38 -6.12
C ASP A 103 -8.80 -11.99 -6.07
N PHE A 104 -8.52 -12.90 -7.01
CA PHE A 104 -7.25 -13.62 -7.12
C PHE A 104 -6.35 -13.10 -8.26
N ARG A 105 -6.72 -12.00 -8.91
CA ARG A 105 -5.92 -11.38 -9.98
C ARG A 105 -4.64 -10.76 -9.42
N SER A 106 -3.67 -10.48 -10.27
CA SER A 106 -2.41 -9.85 -9.84
C SER A 106 -2.65 -8.50 -9.14
N ASP A 107 -1.71 -8.09 -8.28
CA ASP A 107 -1.78 -6.77 -7.63
C ASP A 107 -1.81 -5.64 -8.65
N VAL A 108 -1.15 -5.79 -9.81
CA VAL A 108 -1.19 -4.83 -10.92
C VAL A 108 -2.64 -4.52 -11.34
N VAL A 109 -3.45 -5.56 -11.57
CA VAL A 109 -4.84 -5.38 -12.01
C VAL A 109 -5.67 -4.73 -10.90
N VAL A 110 -5.55 -5.23 -9.67
CA VAL A 110 -6.32 -4.70 -8.53
C VAL A 110 -5.97 -3.26 -8.22
N LYS A 111 -4.67 -2.94 -8.11
CA LYS A 111 -4.20 -1.60 -7.77
C LYS A 111 -4.53 -0.58 -8.88
N ARG A 112 -4.51 -0.97 -10.15
CA ARG A 112 -5.00 -0.12 -11.26
C ARG A 112 -6.50 0.22 -11.12
N GLU A 113 -7.34 -0.76 -10.78
CA GLU A 113 -8.77 -0.51 -10.52
C GLU A 113 -9.00 0.36 -9.26
N LEU A 114 -8.20 0.17 -8.21
CA LEU A 114 -8.26 1.02 -7.02
C LEU A 114 -7.84 2.46 -7.34
N LEU A 115 -6.81 2.67 -8.16
CA LEU A 115 -6.40 3.99 -8.61
C LEU A 115 -7.49 4.69 -9.40
N ALA A 116 -8.17 3.99 -10.32
CA ALA A 116 -9.30 4.54 -11.05
C ALA A 116 -10.42 5.04 -10.11
N LYS A 117 -10.66 4.35 -8.99
CA LYS A 117 -11.60 4.80 -7.94
C LYS A 117 -11.08 6.00 -7.16
N ILE A 118 -9.80 6.00 -6.80
CA ILE A 118 -9.15 7.10 -6.08
C ILE A 118 -9.23 8.40 -6.90
N ARG A 119 -8.96 8.32 -8.20
CA ARG A 119 -9.00 9.46 -9.15
C ARG A 119 -10.36 10.13 -9.33
N GLN A 120 -11.44 9.51 -8.86
CA GLN A 120 -12.77 10.15 -8.87
C GLN A 120 -12.85 11.33 -7.88
N LYS A 121 -11.95 11.38 -6.89
CA LYS A 121 -11.95 12.42 -5.84
C LYS A 121 -10.57 13.01 -5.57
N TRP A 122 -9.51 12.23 -5.77
CA TRP A 122 -8.14 12.62 -5.43
C TRP A 122 -7.26 12.75 -6.67
N ASN A 123 -6.22 13.57 -6.58
CA ASN A 123 -5.21 13.74 -7.62
C ASN A 123 -3.87 13.15 -7.14
N PRO A 124 -3.68 11.82 -7.23
CA PRO A 124 -2.43 11.19 -6.83
C PRO A 124 -1.31 11.55 -7.80
N TRP A 125 -0.23 12.13 -7.27
CA TRP A 125 0.95 12.52 -8.07
C TRP A 125 2.20 11.68 -7.74
N LEU A 126 2.21 11.03 -6.58
CA LEU A 126 3.29 10.17 -6.10
C LEU A 126 2.73 8.83 -5.60
N ALA A 127 3.41 7.74 -5.92
CA ALA A 127 3.23 6.44 -5.31
C ALA A 127 4.53 5.96 -4.65
N ILE A 128 4.40 5.28 -3.51
CA ILE A 128 5.49 4.57 -2.84
C ILE A 128 5.08 3.10 -2.78
N ASP A 129 5.83 2.24 -3.45
CA ASP A 129 5.53 0.82 -3.63
C ASP A 129 6.85 0.04 -3.73
N ASP A 130 6.83 -1.26 -3.50
CA ASP A 130 8.04 -2.07 -3.55
C ASP A 130 8.08 -2.99 -4.78
N ARG A 131 6.93 -3.52 -5.17
CA ARG A 131 6.77 -4.56 -6.18
C ARG A 131 6.97 -4.04 -7.60
N ALA A 132 7.94 -4.59 -8.33
CA ALA A 132 8.36 -4.09 -9.64
C ALA A 132 7.20 -3.93 -10.65
N GLY A 133 6.34 -4.93 -10.81
CA GLY A 133 5.20 -4.85 -11.75
C GLY A 133 4.14 -3.81 -11.36
N VAL A 134 3.98 -3.54 -10.06
CA VAL A 134 3.06 -2.49 -9.57
C VAL A 134 3.69 -1.11 -9.75
N VAL A 135 4.99 -0.98 -9.50
CA VAL A 135 5.77 0.23 -9.75
C VAL A 135 5.72 0.63 -11.22
N GLU A 136 5.92 -0.32 -12.14
CA GLU A 136 5.78 -0.09 -13.59
C GLU A 136 4.37 0.40 -13.91
N MET A 137 3.34 -0.26 -13.38
CA MET A 137 1.96 0.17 -13.57
C MET A 137 1.69 1.59 -13.05
N TRP A 138 2.21 1.98 -11.88
CA TRP A 138 2.07 3.35 -11.39
C TRP A 138 2.67 4.37 -12.36
N ARG A 139 3.83 4.05 -12.93
CA ARG A 139 4.50 4.90 -13.93
C ARG A 139 3.71 4.97 -15.24
N ASP A 140 3.18 3.85 -15.72
CA ASP A 140 2.32 3.78 -16.91
C ASP A 140 1.04 4.61 -16.74
N GLU A 141 0.50 4.64 -15.52
CA GLU A 141 -0.65 5.46 -15.16
C GLU A 141 -0.27 6.95 -15.00
N GLY A 142 0.99 7.33 -15.16
CA GLY A 142 1.45 8.72 -15.11
C GLY A 142 1.82 9.25 -13.72
N LEU A 143 2.01 8.37 -12.73
CA LEU A 143 2.50 8.76 -11.40
C LEU A 143 4.03 8.66 -11.35
N THR A 144 4.67 9.55 -10.59
CA THR A 144 6.02 9.26 -10.10
C THR A 144 5.92 8.13 -9.08
N CYS A 145 6.76 7.09 -9.21
CA CYS A 145 6.80 6.00 -8.25
C CYS A 145 8.19 5.80 -7.66
N LEU A 146 8.29 5.94 -6.33
CA LEU A 146 9.46 5.62 -5.54
C LEU A 146 9.42 4.14 -5.17
N GLN A 147 10.34 3.37 -5.76
CA GLN A 147 10.50 1.96 -5.43
C GLN A 147 11.43 1.81 -4.23
N VAL A 148 10.96 1.15 -3.16
CA VAL A 148 11.66 1.18 -1.86
C VAL A 148 12.51 -0.04 -1.54
N ASN A 149 12.45 -1.10 -2.35
CA ASN A 149 13.34 -2.26 -2.29
C ASN A 149 13.51 -2.88 -3.70
N ASP A 150 14.23 -4.00 -3.82
CA ASP A 150 14.54 -4.63 -5.12
C ASP A 150 13.31 -5.17 -5.88
N GLY A 151 12.14 -5.24 -5.24
CA GLY A 151 10.85 -5.54 -5.87
C GLY A 151 10.69 -6.93 -6.43
N LEU A 152 11.38 -7.91 -5.82
CA LEU A 152 11.35 -9.32 -6.24
C LEU A 152 9.94 -9.92 -6.04
N ASP A 153 9.41 -10.57 -7.08
CA ASP A 153 8.09 -11.21 -7.16
C ASP A 153 7.99 -12.61 -6.51
#